data_AF-A0A098AVW2-F1
#
_entry.id   AF-A0A098AVW2-F1
#
_cell.length_a   1.000
_cell.length_b   1.000
_cell.length_c   1.000
_cell.angle_alpha   90.00
_cell.angle_beta   90.00
_cell.angle_gamma   90.00
#
_symmetry.space_group_name_H-M   'P 1'
#
loop_
_entity.id
_entity.type
_entity.pdbx_description
1 polymer ?
#
loop_
_entity_poly.entity_id
_entity_poly.type
_entity_poly.pdbx_seq_one_letter_code
_entity_poly.pdbx_strand_id
1 'polypeptide(L)'
;MLAHDLYGRRVELCPSFLCDFFWRWFVISKDLRINDEIRAREVRLVGEEGEQLGIVQLRDAQRIAAEKSLDLVEIAPTAKPPVCKIMDYGKYKYEQAKRDKEARKKQKTMEIKEVKLRPNIEDHDFETKARNAQRFLNDGDKVKVTIMFRGREVTHPELGRTLCLRLAEFCKAEANIERDPKLEGRNMIMILAPVKHD
;
A
#
# COMPACT_ATOMS: atom_id res chain seq x y z
N MET A 1 -25.58 -20.67 -5.33
CA MET A 1 -26.21 -19.75 -4.36
C MET A 1 -26.23 -18.37 -4.98
N LEU A 2 -27.42 -17.85 -5.29
CA LEU A 2 -27.60 -16.56 -5.95
C LEU A 2 -27.62 -15.45 -4.90
N ALA A 3 -26.79 -14.41 -5.08
CA ALA A 3 -26.85 -13.19 -4.29
C ALA A 3 -27.40 -12.05 -5.17
N HIS A 4 -28.27 -11.23 -4.59
CA HIS A 4 -28.76 -9.99 -5.19
C HIS A 4 -27.91 -8.83 -4.68
N ASP A 5 -27.55 -7.90 -5.58
CA ASP A 5 -26.85 -6.67 -5.20
C ASP A 5 -27.83 -5.57 -4.74
N LEU A 6 -27.35 -4.51 -4.07
CA LEU A 6 -28.14 -3.45 -3.41
C LEU A 6 -29.07 -2.61 -4.33
N TYR A 7 -29.11 -2.90 -5.63
CA TYR A 7 -29.99 -2.29 -6.62
C TYR A 7 -30.83 -3.29 -7.42
N GLY A 8 -30.94 -4.54 -6.95
CA GLY A 8 -31.94 -5.51 -7.45
C GLY A 8 -31.71 -6.03 -8.88
N ARG A 9 -30.55 -5.81 -9.50
CA ARG A 9 -30.23 -6.37 -10.82
C ARG A 9 -29.60 -7.76 -10.70
N ARG A 10 -30.05 -8.67 -11.57
CA ARG A 10 -29.63 -10.08 -11.64
C ARG A 10 -28.28 -10.15 -12.35
N VAL A 11 -27.23 -10.59 -11.66
CA VAL A 11 -25.87 -10.70 -12.23
C VAL A 11 -25.49 -12.18 -12.26
N GLU A 12 -25.16 -12.70 -13.44
CA GLU A 12 -24.65 -14.06 -13.62
C GLU A 12 -23.21 -14.16 -13.13
N LEU A 13 -22.96 -15.11 -12.23
CA LEU A 13 -21.63 -15.40 -11.69
C LEU A 13 -20.86 -16.28 -12.69
N CYS A 14 -19.91 -15.69 -13.41
CA CYS A 14 -18.95 -16.42 -14.24
C CYS A 14 -17.73 -16.83 -13.40
N PRO A 15 -17.40 -18.14 -13.28
CA PRO A 15 -16.37 -18.62 -12.38
C PRO A 15 -15.05 -18.87 -13.12
N SER A 16 -14.34 -17.82 -13.51
CA SER A 16 -12.88 -17.80 -13.73
C SER A 16 -12.51 -16.46 -14.34
N PHE A 17 -11.34 -15.96 -13.93
CA PHE A 17 -10.69 -14.72 -14.36
C PHE A 17 -10.88 -13.48 -13.47
N LEU A 18 -9.73 -12.99 -12.98
CA LEU A 18 -9.44 -11.66 -12.46
C LEU A 18 -10.02 -11.29 -11.08
N CYS A 19 -9.54 -12.01 -10.07
CA CYS A 19 -9.37 -11.43 -8.74
C CYS A 19 -8.08 -10.62 -8.72
N ASP A 20 -8.07 -9.34 -9.15
CA ASP A 20 -6.97 -8.40 -8.83
C ASP A 20 -7.20 -6.91 -9.20
N PHE A 21 -8.44 -6.44 -9.33
CA PHE A 21 -8.67 -5.05 -9.76
C PHE A 21 -9.64 -4.20 -8.94
N PHE A 22 -10.05 -4.64 -7.73
CA PHE A 22 -11.06 -3.88 -6.96
C PHE A 22 -10.85 -3.84 -5.44
N TRP A 23 -9.63 -4.04 -4.93
CA TRP A 23 -9.36 -4.05 -3.49
C TRP A 23 -8.16 -3.18 -3.09
N ARG A 24 -8.05 -1.96 -3.66
CA ARG A 24 -6.98 -1.00 -3.29
C ARG A 24 -7.49 0.43 -3.11
N TRP A 25 -8.67 0.59 -2.50
CA TRP A 25 -9.14 1.89 -2.05
C TRP A 25 -10.06 1.80 -0.82
N PHE A 26 -9.55 1.22 0.26
CA PHE A 26 -10.14 1.43 1.59
C PHE A 26 -9.01 1.72 2.57
N VAL A 27 -8.49 2.94 2.52
CA VAL A 27 -8.04 3.53 3.79
C VAL A 27 -9.33 3.94 4.47
N ILE A 28 -9.78 3.11 5.40
CA ILE A 28 -10.92 3.37 6.27
C ILE A 28 -10.57 4.64 7.05
N SER A 29 -10.93 5.81 6.54
CA SER A 29 -11.19 6.92 7.46
C SER A 29 -12.41 6.46 8.24
N LYS A 30 -12.20 5.96 9.46
CA LYS A 30 -13.32 5.66 10.35
C LYS A 30 -14.03 6.99 10.58
N ASP A 31 -15.13 7.22 9.86
CA ASP A 31 -16.00 8.34 10.17
C ASP A 31 -16.55 8.04 11.56
N LEU A 32 -16.17 8.88 12.51
CA LEU A 32 -16.60 8.73 13.89
C LEU A 32 -17.99 9.34 14.01
N ARG A 33 -18.86 8.71 14.78
CA ARG A 33 -20.18 9.28 15.06
C ARG A 33 -20.03 10.49 15.96
N ILE A 34 -20.74 11.56 15.63
CA ILE A 34 -20.71 12.81 16.39
C ILE A 34 -22.10 13.20 16.89
N ASN A 35 -22.15 13.87 18.04
CA ASN A 35 -23.34 14.52 18.58
C ASN A 35 -24.58 13.61 18.56
N ASP A 36 -25.56 13.90 17.70
CA ASP A 36 -26.83 13.19 17.60
C ASP A 36 -26.75 11.84 16.87
N GLU A 37 -25.63 11.54 16.21
CA GLU A 37 -25.40 10.24 15.58
C GLU A 37 -25.13 9.14 16.61
N ILE A 38 -24.75 9.52 17.83
CA ILE A 38 -24.45 8.61 18.93
C ILE A 38 -25.76 8.04 19.48
N ARG A 39 -25.90 6.72 19.46
CA ARG A 39 -27.15 6.01 19.85
C ARG A 39 -27.11 5.40 21.25
N ALA A 40 -25.98 5.51 21.94
CA ALA A 40 -25.81 4.96 23.28
C ALA A 40 -26.64 5.74 24.31
N ARG A 41 -27.16 5.06 25.35
CA ARG A 41 -27.87 5.74 26.44
C ARG A 41 -26.89 6.41 27.41
N GLU A 42 -25.85 5.67 27.76
CA GLU A 42 -24.78 6.10 28.67
C GLU A 42 -23.44 6.01 27.96
N VAL A 43 -22.57 6.97 28.25
CA VAL A 43 -21.25 7.09 27.64
C VAL A 43 -20.20 7.36 28.72
N ARG A 44 -19.00 6.82 28.51
CA ARG A 44 -17.83 7.24 29.28
C ARG A 44 -17.28 8.51 28.66
N LEU A 45 -17.38 9.63 29.37
CA LEU A 45 -17.02 10.95 28.88
C LEU A 45 -15.58 11.31 29.22
N VAL A 46 -14.87 11.76 28.19
CA VAL A 46 -13.54 12.37 28.29
C VAL A 46 -13.66 13.84 27.88
N GLY A 47 -13.20 14.76 28.71
CA GLY A 47 -13.20 16.18 28.37
C GLY A 47 -12.12 16.53 27.33
N GLU A 48 -12.08 17.81 26.96
CA GLU A 48 -11.19 18.33 25.91
C GLU A 48 -9.71 18.06 26.20
N GLU A 49 -9.28 18.40 27.42
CA GLU A 49 -7.90 18.24 27.89
C GLU A 49 -7.54 16.80 28.30
N GLY A 50 -8.47 15.85 28.15
CA GLY A 50 -8.26 14.45 28.55
C GLY A 50 -8.69 14.13 29.98
N GLU A 51 -9.37 15.06 30.66
CA GLU A 51 -10.04 14.81 31.94
C GLU A 51 -11.07 13.68 31.83
N GLN A 52 -11.07 12.75 32.79
CA GLN A 52 -12.07 11.68 32.84
C GLN A 52 -13.27 12.14 33.67
N LEU A 53 -14.38 12.46 32.99
CA LEU A 53 -15.63 12.92 33.62
C LEU A 53 -16.52 11.76 34.08
N GLY A 54 -16.07 10.51 33.86
CA GLY A 54 -16.77 9.30 34.30
C GLY A 54 -17.86 8.84 33.34
N ILE A 55 -18.84 8.11 33.85
CA ILE A 55 -19.98 7.60 33.08
C ILE A 55 -21.15 8.57 33.28
N VAL A 56 -21.67 9.11 32.17
CA VAL A 56 -22.76 10.08 32.18
C VAL A 56 -23.82 9.69 31.14
N GLN A 57 -25.01 10.26 31.27
CA GLN A 57 -26.05 10.12 30.24
C GLN A 57 -25.61 10.85 28.96
N LEU A 58 -25.99 10.33 27.80
CA LEU A 58 -25.65 10.95 26.51
C LEU A 58 -26.10 12.41 26.43
N ARG A 59 -27.29 12.73 26.95
CA ARG A 59 -27.83 14.10 26.96
C ARG A 59 -26.96 15.07 27.75
N ASP A 60 -26.45 14.64 28.89
CA ASP A 60 -25.55 15.47 29.71
C ASP A 60 -24.23 15.69 28.98
N ALA A 61 -23.68 14.65 28.35
CA ALA A 61 -22.47 14.77 27.54
C ALA A 61 -22.64 15.74 26.35
N GLN A 62 -23.77 15.65 25.64
CA GLN A 62 -24.10 16.56 24.54
C GLN A 62 -24.23 18.02 25.03
N ARG A 63 -24.86 18.23 26.19
CA ARG A 63 -24.97 19.57 26.79
C ARG A 63 -23.60 20.14 27.15
N ILE A 64 -22.73 19.36 27.79
CA ILE A 64 -21.37 19.82 28.16
C ILE A 64 -20.55 20.17 26.90
N ALA A 65 -20.69 19.39 25.83
CA ALA A 65 -20.04 19.70 24.55
C ALA A 65 -20.58 21.01 23.95
N ALA A 66 -21.90 21.21 23.95
CA ALA A 66 -22.54 22.43 23.46
C ALA A 66 -22.17 23.68 24.28
N GLU A 67 -22.09 23.58 25.60
CA GLU A 67 -21.64 24.66 26.49
C GLU A 67 -20.20 25.11 26.17
N LYS A 68 -19.35 24.17 25.77
CA LYS A 68 -17.97 24.43 25.35
C LYS A 68 -17.86 24.79 23.85
N SER A 69 -18.96 24.81 23.10
CA SER A 69 -18.98 24.99 21.63
C SER A 69 -18.09 23.99 20.88
N LEU A 70 -18.03 22.76 21.38
CA LEU A 70 -17.26 21.64 20.83
C LEU A 70 -18.20 20.47 20.46
N ASP A 71 -17.67 19.49 19.74
CA ASP A 71 -18.42 18.28 19.37
C ASP A 71 -18.20 17.15 20.38
N LEU A 72 -19.25 16.36 20.61
CA LEU A 72 -19.15 15.08 21.28
C LEU A 72 -18.84 14.00 20.24
N VAL A 73 -17.65 13.42 20.29
CA VAL A 73 -17.18 12.44 19.30
C VAL A 73 -17.06 11.05 19.93
N GLU A 74 -17.67 10.04 19.33
CA GLU A 74 -17.57 8.63 19.75
C GLU A 74 -16.25 8.00 19.24
N ILE A 75 -15.22 7.97 20.08
CA ILE A 75 -13.89 7.40 19.72
C ILE A 75 -13.92 5.87 19.73
N ALA A 76 -14.57 5.27 20.73
CA ALA A 76 -14.58 3.83 20.93
C ALA A 76 -16.02 3.29 21.05
N PRO A 77 -16.68 2.99 19.91
CA PRO A 77 -18.04 2.46 19.90
C PRO A 77 -18.14 1.02 20.42
N THR A 78 -17.02 0.28 20.44
CA THR A 78 -16.97 -1.13 20.88
C THR A 78 -16.87 -1.30 22.39
N ALA A 79 -16.59 -0.23 23.14
CA ALA A 79 -16.50 -0.28 24.59
C ALA A 79 -17.89 -0.32 25.25
N LYS A 80 -17.97 -0.88 26.47
CA LYS A 80 -19.18 -0.90 27.30
C LYS A 80 -18.91 -0.21 28.64
N PRO A 81 -19.44 1.01 28.89
CA PRO A 81 -20.14 1.90 27.95
C PRO A 81 -19.20 2.49 26.87
N PRO A 82 -19.73 2.95 25.70
CA PRO A 82 -18.93 3.57 24.64
C PRO A 82 -18.15 4.79 25.15
N VAL A 83 -16.95 5.02 24.60
CA VAL A 83 -16.11 6.14 25.01
C VAL A 83 -16.32 7.31 24.07
N CYS A 84 -16.78 8.42 24.62
CA CYS A 84 -16.98 9.67 23.91
C CYS A 84 -16.00 10.73 24.45
N LYS A 85 -15.45 11.54 23.55
CA LYS A 85 -14.55 12.64 23.88
C LYS A 85 -15.11 13.95 23.32
N ILE A 86 -15.03 15.00 24.12
CA ILE A 86 -15.35 16.36 23.68
C ILE A 86 -14.13 16.90 22.92
N MET A 87 -14.30 17.25 21.65
CA MET A 87 -13.24 17.84 20.83
C MET A 87 -13.82 18.54 19.59
N ASP A 88 -13.02 19.38 18.93
CA ASP A 88 -13.34 19.89 17.59
C ASP A 88 -13.13 18.79 16.55
N TYR A 89 -14.23 18.29 15.97
CA TYR A 89 -14.17 17.20 14.99
C TYR A 89 -13.52 17.63 13.68
N GLY A 90 -13.75 18.88 13.25
CA GLY A 90 -13.20 19.43 12.02
C GLY A 90 -11.67 19.51 12.07
N LYS A 91 -11.13 20.05 13.17
CA LYS A 91 -9.68 20.10 13.43
C LYS A 91 -9.08 18.71 13.53
N TYR A 92 -9.73 17.80 14.27
CA TYR A 92 -9.27 16.41 14.39
C TYR A 92 -9.17 15.71 13.02
N LYS A 93 -10.19 15.85 12.17
CA LYS A 93 -10.21 15.26 10.82
C LYS A 93 -9.08 15.82 9.95
N TYR A 94 -8.80 17.11 10.05
CA TYR A 94 -7.68 17.74 9.35
C TYR A 94 -6.33 17.21 9.82
N GLU A 95 -6.09 17.16 11.13
CA GLU A 95 -4.84 16.65 11.70
C GLU A 95 -4.62 15.17 11.41
N GLN A 96 -5.69 14.36 11.46
CA GLN A 96 -5.62 12.95 11.08
C GLN A 96 -5.28 12.80 9.60
N ALA A 97 -5.96 13.54 8.71
CA ALA A 97 -5.65 13.52 7.28
C ALA A 97 -4.23 14.00 6.98
N LYS A 98 -3.71 14.98 7.73
CA LYS A 98 -2.33 15.45 7.61
C LYS A 98 -1.34 14.36 8.04
N ARG A 99 -1.56 13.74 9.20
CA ARG A 99 -0.73 12.62 9.69
C ARG A 99 -0.74 11.44 8.73
N ASP A 100 -1.90 11.06 8.20
CA ASP A 100 -2.02 9.97 7.23
C ASP A 100 -1.29 10.29 5.92
N LYS A 101 -1.35 11.54 5.44
CA LYS A 101 -0.59 12.00 4.26
C LYS A 101 0.92 11.96 4.52
N GLU A 102 1.37 12.41 5.67
CA GLU A 102 2.79 12.36 6.06
C GLU A 102 3.29 10.92 6.21
N ALA A 103 2.49 10.04 6.83
CA ALA A 103 2.81 8.61 6.97
C ALA A 103 2.92 7.93 5.60
N ARG A 104 1.98 8.20 4.67
CA ARG A 104 2.04 7.68 3.30
C ARG A 104 3.25 8.19 2.53
N LYS A 105 3.66 9.45 2.72
CA LYS A 105 4.88 10.00 2.10
C LYS A 105 6.14 9.36 2.66
N LYS A 106 6.17 9.06 3.96
CA LYS A 106 7.30 8.38 4.62
C LYS A 106 7.40 6.90 4.25
N GLN A 107 6.28 6.27 3.87
CA GLN A 107 6.29 4.90 3.40
C GLN A 107 7.03 4.80 2.07
N LYS A 108 8.27 4.29 2.11
CA LYS A 108 9.06 3.96 0.93
C LYS A 108 8.34 2.88 0.14
N THR A 109 7.75 3.23 -0.99
CA THR A 109 7.11 2.27 -1.89
C THR A 109 8.21 1.62 -2.71
N MET A 110 8.40 0.31 -2.55
CA MET A 110 9.32 -0.45 -3.40
C MET A 110 8.69 -0.57 -4.80
N GLU A 111 9.32 0.03 -5.79
CA GLU A 111 8.90 -0.07 -7.18
C GLU A 111 9.69 -1.15 -7.93
N ILE A 112 9.15 -1.62 -9.05
CA ILE A 112 9.87 -2.51 -9.96
C ILE A 112 10.41 -1.66 -11.10
N LYS A 113 11.72 -1.44 -11.13
CA LYS A 113 12.42 -0.74 -12.22
C LYS A 113 12.82 -1.74 -13.29
N GLU A 114 12.66 -1.38 -14.56
CA GLU A 114 13.01 -2.26 -15.69
C GLU A 114 14.35 -1.85 -16.31
N VAL A 115 15.26 -2.81 -16.44
CA VAL A 115 16.54 -2.64 -17.15
C VAL A 115 16.51 -3.52 -18.39
N LYS A 116 16.61 -2.88 -19.55
CA LYS A 116 16.52 -3.54 -20.86
C LYS A 116 17.89 -3.71 -21.49
N LEU A 117 18.18 -4.92 -21.93
CA LEU A 117 19.44 -5.33 -22.56
C LEU A 117 19.20 -6.05 -23.89
N ARG A 118 20.25 -6.12 -24.71
CA ARG A 118 20.29 -6.89 -25.95
C ARG A 118 21.36 -7.98 -25.83
N PRO A 119 21.23 -9.12 -26.54
CA PRO A 119 22.26 -10.15 -26.54
C PRO A 119 23.64 -9.68 -27.03
N ASN A 120 23.67 -8.79 -28.03
CA ASN A 120 24.91 -8.27 -28.64
C ASN A 120 25.31 -6.89 -28.08
N ILE A 121 25.22 -6.71 -26.75
CA ILE A 121 25.59 -5.46 -26.09
C ILE A 121 27.12 -5.32 -26.00
N GLU A 122 27.62 -4.10 -26.16
CA GLU A 122 29.03 -3.76 -25.94
C GLU A 122 29.33 -3.68 -24.44
N ASP A 123 30.56 -4.02 -24.02
CA ASP A 123 30.94 -4.04 -22.60
C ASP A 123 30.73 -2.69 -21.89
N HIS A 124 31.00 -1.57 -22.55
CA HIS A 124 30.79 -0.24 -21.97
C HIS A 124 29.31 0.08 -21.70
N ASP A 125 28.42 -0.27 -22.63
CA ASP A 125 26.97 -0.10 -22.43
C ASP A 125 26.45 -1.07 -21.36
N PHE A 126 26.96 -2.32 -21.34
CA PHE A 126 26.64 -3.28 -20.30
C PHE A 126 26.96 -2.75 -18.91
N GLU A 127 28.18 -2.25 -18.69
CA GLU A 127 28.58 -1.68 -17.40
C GLU A 127 27.68 -0.50 -16.98
N THR A 128 27.33 0.37 -17.92
CA THR A 128 26.44 1.50 -17.66
C THR A 128 25.06 1.03 -17.19
N LYS A 129 24.50 -0.01 -17.83
CA LYS A 129 23.23 -0.61 -17.42
C LYS A 129 23.33 -1.37 -16.09
N ALA A 130 24.44 -2.05 -15.84
CA ALA A 130 24.70 -2.77 -14.60
C ALA A 130 24.81 -1.80 -13.40
N ARG A 131 25.53 -0.68 -13.56
CA ARG A 131 25.59 0.38 -12.53
C ARG A 131 24.23 1.01 -12.26
N ASN A 132 23.40 1.20 -13.28
CA ASN A 132 22.02 1.67 -13.09
C ASN A 132 21.17 0.64 -12.34
N ALA A 133 21.30 -0.65 -12.64
CA ALA A 133 20.63 -1.71 -11.89
C ALA A 133 21.07 -1.70 -10.41
N GLN A 134 22.37 -1.60 -10.15
CA GLN A 134 22.95 -1.47 -8.81
C GLN A 134 22.37 -0.26 -8.06
N ARG A 135 22.28 0.90 -8.71
CA ARG A 135 21.67 2.09 -8.12
C ARG A 135 20.22 1.85 -7.71
N PHE A 136 19.40 1.22 -8.56
CA PHE A 136 18.00 0.91 -8.21
C PHE A 136 17.90 -0.07 -7.03
N LEU A 137 18.80 -1.05 -6.95
CA LEU A 137 18.85 -2.01 -5.86
C LEU A 137 19.24 -1.33 -4.53
N ASN A 138 20.24 -0.45 -4.55
CA ASN A 138 20.60 0.40 -3.41
C ASN A 138 19.47 1.33 -2.98
N ASP A 139 18.71 1.86 -3.95
CA ASP A 139 17.50 2.65 -3.69
C ASP A 139 16.37 1.78 -3.11
N GLY A 140 16.52 0.46 -2.99
CA GLY A 140 15.57 -0.48 -2.40
C GLY A 140 14.45 -0.89 -3.35
N ASP A 141 14.60 -0.63 -4.65
CA ASP A 141 13.68 -1.06 -5.69
C ASP A 141 14.06 -2.46 -6.20
N LYS A 142 13.06 -3.18 -6.70
CA LYS A 142 13.30 -4.44 -7.43
C LYS A 142 13.70 -4.12 -8.87
N VAL A 143 14.59 -4.91 -9.43
CA VAL A 143 15.02 -4.73 -10.83
C VAL A 143 14.53 -5.89 -11.68
N LYS A 144 13.67 -5.59 -12.65
CA LYS A 144 13.29 -6.50 -13.73
C LYS A 144 14.29 -6.34 -14.87
N VAL A 145 15.13 -7.35 -15.06
CA VAL A 145 16.08 -7.41 -16.18
C VAL A 145 15.38 -8.07 -17.36
N THR A 146 15.28 -7.36 -18.47
CA THR A 146 14.64 -7.83 -19.70
C THR A 146 15.67 -7.84 -20.83
N ILE A 147 16.03 -9.03 -21.30
CA ILE A 147 16.84 -9.21 -22.51
C ILE A 147 15.88 -9.41 -23.68
N MET A 148 15.96 -8.50 -24.65
CA MET A 148 15.09 -8.54 -25.82
C MET A 148 15.83 -9.17 -27.01
N PHE A 149 15.38 -10.33 -27.45
CA PHE A 149 15.90 -10.99 -28.64
C PHE A 149 15.29 -10.41 -29.92
N ARG A 150 16.08 -10.34 -30.99
CA ARG A 150 15.61 -9.91 -32.31
C ARG A 150 15.51 -11.09 -33.27
N GLY A 151 14.34 -11.26 -33.89
CA GLY A 151 14.15 -12.23 -34.98
C GLY A 151 14.48 -13.67 -34.57
N ARG A 152 15.52 -14.25 -35.19
CA ARG A 152 15.95 -15.64 -34.99
C ARG A 152 16.79 -15.85 -33.72
N GLU A 153 17.22 -14.78 -33.05
CA GLU A 153 18.04 -14.86 -31.83
C GLU A 153 17.33 -15.57 -30.66
N VAL A 154 16.00 -15.69 -30.69
CA VAL A 154 15.22 -16.45 -29.70
C VAL A 154 15.65 -17.93 -29.66
N THR A 155 16.22 -18.45 -30.75
CA THR A 155 16.75 -19.83 -30.81
C THR A 155 18.04 -20.02 -30.00
N HIS A 156 18.69 -18.94 -29.57
CA HIS A 156 19.90 -18.95 -28.74
C HIS A 156 19.63 -18.32 -27.36
N PRO A 157 18.78 -18.96 -26.51
CA PRO A 157 18.47 -18.45 -25.17
C PRO A 157 19.72 -18.42 -24.26
N GLU A 158 20.73 -19.25 -24.54
CA GLU A 158 21.97 -19.33 -23.77
C GLU A 158 22.74 -18.00 -23.71
N LEU A 159 22.70 -17.22 -24.79
CA LEU A 159 23.34 -15.89 -24.83
C LEU A 159 22.67 -14.92 -23.85
N GLY A 160 21.32 -14.92 -23.82
CA GLY A 160 20.58 -14.13 -22.86
C GLY A 160 20.80 -14.61 -21.43
N ARG A 161 20.79 -15.93 -21.21
CA ARG A 161 20.99 -16.51 -19.88
C ARG A 161 22.34 -16.12 -19.30
N THR A 162 23.40 -16.20 -20.11
CA THR A 162 24.76 -15.81 -19.72
C THR A 162 24.82 -14.33 -19.33
N LEU A 163 24.17 -13.45 -20.09
CA LEU A 163 24.14 -12.03 -19.80
C LEU A 163 23.34 -11.70 -18.52
N CYS A 164 22.21 -12.38 -18.29
CA CYS A 164 21.46 -12.27 -17.04
C CYS A 164 22.31 -12.69 -15.84
N LEU A 165 22.99 -13.84 -15.93
CA LEU A 165 23.86 -14.33 -14.85
C LEU A 165 25.06 -13.41 -14.62
N ARG A 166 25.66 -12.85 -15.69
CA ARG A 166 26.73 -11.85 -15.58
C ARG A 166 26.27 -10.61 -14.80
N LEU A 167 25.05 -10.12 -15.09
CA LEU A 167 24.48 -8.99 -14.36
C LEU A 167 24.13 -9.35 -12.92
N ALA A 168 23.58 -10.55 -12.67
CA ALA A 168 23.30 -11.03 -11.32
C ALA A 168 24.57 -11.14 -10.48
N GLU A 169 25.67 -11.64 -11.05
CA GLU A 169 26.96 -11.73 -10.35
C GLU A 169 27.54 -10.33 -10.07
N PHE A 170 27.40 -9.38 -11.01
CA PHE A 170 27.81 -7.99 -10.79
C PHE A 170 27.04 -7.32 -9.63
N CYS A 171 25.75 -7.63 -9.47
CA CYS A 171 24.89 -7.08 -8.43
C CYS A 171 24.78 -7.95 -7.17
N LYS A 172 25.56 -9.02 -7.05
CA LYS A 172 25.43 -10.04 -5.99
C LYS A 172 25.59 -9.52 -4.56
N ALA A 173 26.35 -8.44 -4.39
CA ALA A 173 26.54 -7.82 -3.08
C ALA A 173 25.26 -7.13 -2.56
N GLU A 174 24.40 -6.66 -3.47
CA GLU A 174 23.25 -5.82 -3.14
C GLU A 174 21.90 -6.49 -3.43
N ALA A 175 21.90 -7.60 -4.18
CA ALA A 175 20.66 -8.25 -4.61
C ALA A 175 20.72 -9.78 -4.62
N ASN A 176 19.55 -10.36 -4.37
CA ASN A 176 19.26 -11.78 -4.55
C ASN A 176 18.38 -11.99 -5.78
N ILE A 177 18.54 -13.15 -6.44
CA ILE A 177 17.67 -13.55 -7.54
C ILE A 177 16.31 -13.98 -6.95
N GLU A 178 15.26 -13.19 -7.21
CA GLU A 178 13.89 -13.52 -6.80
C GLU A 178 13.22 -14.42 -7.86
N ARG A 179 13.51 -14.16 -9.15
CA ARG A 179 13.09 -15.01 -10.26
C ARG A 179 14.25 -15.26 -11.19
N ASP A 180 14.57 -16.53 -11.39
CA ASP A 180 15.55 -16.99 -12.36
C ASP A 180 15.26 -16.52 -13.79
N PRO A 181 16.27 -16.41 -14.66
CA PRO A 181 16.09 -16.08 -16.07
C PRO A 181 15.15 -17.07 -16.76
N LYS A 182 13.99 -16.57 -17.22
CA LYS A 182 13.01 -17.36 -17.98
C LYS A 182 12.66 -16.68 -19.29
N LEU A 183 12.44 -17.49 -20.32
CA LEU A 183 12.00 -17.00 -21.62
C LEU A 183 10.48 -16.75 -21.59
N GLU A 184 10.09 -15.50 -21.80
CA GLU A 184 8.70 -15.07 -21.94
C GLU A 184 8.51 -14.47 -23.35
N GLY A 185 8.04 -15.31 -24.28
CA GLY A 185 7.85 -14.94 -25.67
C GLY A 185 9.18 -14.66 -26.39
N ARG A 186 9.43 -13.38 -26.73
CA ARG A 186 10.66 -12.93 -27.39
C ARG A 186 11.68 -12.29 -26.44
N ASN A 187 11.40 -12.31 -25.14
CA ASN A 187 12.25 -11.72 -24.12
C ASN A 187 12.68 -12.77 -23.11
N MET A 188 13.89 -12.65 -22.58
CA MET A 188 14.27 -13.34 -21.35
C MET A 188 14.18 -12.37 -20.19
N ILE A 189 13.52 -12.80 -19.11
CA ILE A 189 13.22 -11.95 -17.96
C ILE A 189 13.80 -12.60 -16.71
N MET A 190 14.47 -11.79 -15.89
CA MET A 190 14.97 -12.12 -14.56
C MET A 190 14.53 -11.01 -13.59
N ILE A 191 14.25 -11.34 -12.33
CA ILE A 191 13.95 -10.33 -11.31
C ILE A 191 14.96 -10.45 -10.18
N LEU A 192 15.63 -9.32 -9.90
CA LEU A 192 16.52 -9.12 -8.78
C LEU A 192 15.78 -8.35 -7.68
N ALA A 193 15.87 -8.85 -6.45
CA ALA A 193 15.36 -8.18 -5.27
C ALA A 193 16.52 -7.65 -4.45
N PRO A 194 16.43 -6.42 -3.92
CA PRO A 194 17.47 -5.87 -3.07
C PRO A 194 17.56 -6.67 -1.76
N VAL A 195 18.79 -6.90 -1.29
CA VAL A 195 19.03 -7.44 0.04
C VAL A 195 18.57 -6.38 1.03
N LYS A 196 17.69 -6.74 1.97
CA LYS A 196 17.26 -5.80 3.01
C LYS A 196 18.48 -5.41 3.85
N HIS A 197 18.87 -4.14 3.78
CA HIS A 197 19.69 -3.53 4.82
C HIS A 197 18.74 -3.18 5.97
N ASP A 198 18.83 -3.93 7.06
CA ASP A 198 18.12 -3.65 8.32
C ASP A 198 18.61 -2.35 8.98
#